data_AF-A0A970BQY8-F1
#
_entry.id   AF-A0A970BQY8-F1
#
_cell.length_a   1.000
_cell.length_b   1.000
_cell.length_c   1.000
_cell.angle_alpha   90.00
_cell.angle_beta   90.00
_cell.angle_gamma   90.00
#
_symmetry.space_group_name_H-M   'P 1'
#
loop_
_entity.id
_entity.type
_entity.pdbx_description
1 polymer ?
#
loop_
_entity_poly.entity_id
_entity_poly.type
_entity_poly.pdbx_seq_one_letter_code
_entity_poly.pdbx_strand_id
1 'polypeptide(L)'
;MISGALYDASDPELAAERDYARMEISRFNLAQERSDIDILQNLFGRVGTNLSIQPSFRCDYGFNIYLGDNFEANYDCIMLDVCPITIGDNCLIGPRVCIYTAAHPVETELRLTGLEFGKPVKIGHNVWIGGNSVINPGVTIGDNVVIASGAVVV
;
A
#
# COMPACT_ATOMS: atom_id res chain seq x y z
N MET A 1 -5.96 8.43 -12.34
CA MET A 1 -5.06 8.02 -11.24
C MET A 1 -3.91 7.12 -11.73
N ILE A 2 -4.16 5.88 -12.14
CA ILE A 2 -3.14 4.85 -12.39
C ILE A 2 -2.14 5.11 -13.54
N SER A 3 -2.43 6.06 -14.44
CA SER A 3 -1.51 6.43 -15.54
C SER A 3 -0.31 7.26 -15.08
N GLY A 4 -0.32 7.72 -13.82
CA GLY A 4 0.67 8.66 -13.28
C GLY A 4 0.51 10.10 -13.75
N ALA A 5 -0.51 10.40 -14.56
CA ALA A 5 -0.91 11.77 -14.85
C ALA A 5 -1.57 12.42 -13.63
N LEU A 6 -1.61 13.76 -13.63
CA LEU A 6 -2.37 14.51 -12.63
C LEU A 6 -3.84 14.13 -12.68
N TYR A 7 -4.45 13.95 -11.52
CA TYR A 7 -5.85 13.63 -11.37
C TYR A 7 -6.47 14.41 -10.21
N ASP A 8 -7.78 14.60 -10.26
CA ASP A 8 -8.57 15.19 -9.17
C ASP A 8 -8.88 14.10 -8.13
N ALA A 9 -8.29 14.21 -6.95
CA ALA A 9 -8.54 13.26 -5.87
C ALA A 9 -9.97 13.37 -5.33
N SER A 10 -10.66 14.48 -5.55
CA SER A 10 -12.05 14.70 -5.14
C SER A 10 -13.08 14.14 -6.13
N ASP A 11 -12.63 13.52 -7.23
CA ASP A 11 -13.52 12.84 -8.17
C ASP A 11 -14.51 11.92 -7.42
N PRO A 12 -15.82 12.04 -7.67
CA PRO A 12 -16.83 11.30 -6.90
C PRO A 12 -16.70 9.79 -6.96
N GLU A 13 -16.21 9.23 -8.07
CA GLU A 13 -15.98 7.79 -8.22
C GLU A 13 -14.83 7.37 -7.31
N LEU A 14 -13.70 8.08 -7.39
CA LEU A 14 -12.53 7.81 -6.54
C LEU A 14 -12.84 8.00 -5.05
N ALA A 15 -13.66 9.01 -4.70
CA ALA A 15 -14.09 9.24 -3.34
C ALA A 15 -14.93 8.07 -2.81
N ALA A 16 -15.88 7.58 -3.59
CA ALA A 16 -16.73 6.44 -3.23
C ALA A 16 -15.90 5.15 -3.05
N GLU A 17 -14.92 4.93 -3.92
CA GLU A 17 -14.00 3.78 -3.83
C GLU A 17 -13.13 3.82 -2.55
N ARG A 18 -12.57 4.99 -2.21
CA ARG A 18 -11.80 5.14 -0.95
C ARG A 18 -12.67 4.95 0.28
N ASP A 19 -13.90 5.43 0.25
CA ASP A 19 -14.83 5.26 1.37
C ASP A 19 -15.22 3.79 1.55
N TYR A 20 -15.41 3.06 0.45
CA TYR A 20 -15.60 1.61 0.46
C TYR A 20 -14.39 0.89 1.07
N ALA A 21 -13.18 1.17 0.60
CA ALA A 21 -11.96 0.56 1.11
C ALA A 21 -11.77 0.84 2.60
N ARG A 22 -12.00 2.09 3.05
CA ARG A 22 -11.92 2.47 4.47
C ARG A 22 -12.89 1.68 5.34
N MET A 23 -14.11 1.43 4.85
CA MET A 23 -15.11 0.62 5.56
C MET A 23 -14.63 -0.83 5.71
N GLU A 24 -14.17 -1.46 4.62
CA GLU A 24 -13.68 -2.84 4.65
C GLU A 24 -12.44 -2.99 5.53
N ILE A 25 -11.48 -2.07 5.44
CA ILE A 25 -10.31 -2.05 6.32
C ILE A 25 -10.71 -1.82 7.79
N SER A 26 -11.73 -1.01 8.07
CA SER A 26 -12.24 -0.86 9.43
C SER A 26 -12.84 -2.17 9.95
N ARG A 27 -13.52 -2.95 9.11
CA ARG A 27 -14.07 -4.26 9.48
C ARG A 27 -12.93 -5.23 9.77
N PHE A 28 -11.93 -5.30 8.89
CA PHE A 28 -10.72 -6.11 9.09
C PHE A 28 -10.02 -5.77 10.42
N ASN A 29 -9.79 -4.48 10.69
CA ASN A 29 -9.04 -4.06 11.88
C ASN A 29 -9.78 -4.27 13.21
N LEU A 30 -11.12 -4.40 13.19
CA LEU A 30 -11.93 -4.62 14.40
C LEU A 30 -12.19 -6.10 14.69
N ALA A 31 -11.93 -6.96 13.73
CA ALA A 31 -12.29 -8.34 13.82
C ALA A 31 -11.20 -9.16 14.55
N GLN A 32 -11.63 -10.22 15.23
CA GLN A 32 -10.85 -10.92 16.25
C GLN A 32 -10.42 -12.33 15.80
N GLU A 33 -10.80 -12.78 14.60
CA GLU A 33 -10.71 -14.18 14.16
C GLU A 33 -10.15 -14.34 12.74
N ARG A 34 -9.89 -15.59 12.32
CA ARG A 34 -9.27 -15.88 11.01
C ARG A 34 -10.13 -15.55 9.79
N SER A 35 -11.43 -15.30 9.94
CA SER A 35 -12.36 -14.95 8.84
C SER A 35 -12.05 -13.61 8.17
N ASP A 36 -11.10 -12.86 8.71
CA ASP A 36 -10.87 -11.46 8.34
C ASP A 36 -9.93 -11.33 7.12
N ILE A 37 -9.19 -12.40 6.80
CA ILE A 37 -8.36 -12.46 5.59
C ILE A 37 -9.23 -12.39 4.32
N ASP A 38 -10.45 -12.94 4.34
CA ASP A 38 -11.36 -12.90 3.20
C ASP A 38 -11.73 -11.46 2.82
N ILE A 39 -11.80 -10.54 3.80
CA ILE A 39 -12.02 -9.12 3.55
C ILE A 39 -10.89 -8.56 2.69
N LEU A 40 -9.64 -8.85 3.06
CA LEU A 40 -8.47 -8.41 2.30
C LEU A 40 -8.38 -9.08 0.93
N GLN A 41 -8.76 -10.35 0.81
CA GLN A 41 -8.80 -11.06 -0.47
C GLN A 41 -9.82 -10.47 -1.44
N ASN A 42 -10.96 -10.00 -0.94
CA ASN A 42 -11.98 -9.35 -1.75
C ASN A 42 -11.64 -7.90 -2.09
N LEU A 43 -10.89 -7.22 -1.21
CA LEU A 43 -10.52 -5.82 -1.41
C LEU A 43 -9.28 -5.66 -2.30
N PHE A 44 -8.29 -6.54 -2.17
CA PHE A 44 -7.02 -6.42 -2.88
C PHE A 44 -7.06 -6.96 -4.30
N GLY A 45 -6.28 -6.35 -5.20
CA GLY A 45 -6.23 -6.76 -6.61
C GLY A 45 -5.68 -8.18 -6.81
N ARG A 46 -4.75 -8.60 -5.95
CA ARG A 46 -4.29 -10.00 -5.86
C ARG A 46 -3.73 -10.30 -4.48
N VAL A 47 -4.04 -11.48 -3.98
CA VAL A 47 -3.46 -12.05 -2.76
C VAL A 47 -2.95 -13.46 -3.08
N GLY A 48 -1.69 -13.74 -2.74
CA GLY A 48 -1.13 -15.08 -2.80
C GLY A 48 -1.63 -15.99 -1.66
N THR A 49 -0.96 -17.11 -1.49
CA THR A 49 -1.19 -18.05 -0.39
C THR A 49 -0.45 -17.63 0.88
N ASN A 50 -0.91 -18.10 2.04
CA ASN A 50 -0.27 -17.83 3.34
C ASN A 50 -0.10 -16.33 3.66
N LEU A 51 -1.18 -15.57 3.55
CA LEU A 51 -1.21 -14.15 3.93
C LEU A 51 -1.26 -13.99 5.45
N SER A 52 -0.43 -13.09 5.98
CA SER A 52 -0.50 -12.61 7.36
C SER A 52 -0.41 -11.09 7.38
N ILE A 53 -1.49 -10.40 7.71
CA ILE A 53 -1.48 -8.95 7.92
C ILE A 53 -2.00 -8.72 9.33
N GLN A 54 -1.24 -8.00 10.13
CA GLN A 54 -1.68 -7.63 11.47
C GLN A 54 -2.69 -6.48 11.40
N PRO A 55 -3.71 -6.49 12.29
CA PRO A 55 -4.68 -5.41 12.37
C PRO A 55 -4.01 -4.07 12.71
N SER A 56 -4.76 -2.98 12.48
CA SER A 56 -4.32 -1.59 12.31
C SER A 56 -3.68 -1.24 10.95
N PHE A 57 -3.85 -2.11 9.95
CA PHE A 57 -3.48 -1.85 8.55
C PHE A 57 -4.32 -0.72 7.92
N ARG A 58 -3.75 0.03 6.96
CA ARG A 58 -4.45 1.08 6.20
C ARG A 58 -4.04 1.08 4.73
N CYS A 59 -5.00 1.34 3.84
CA CYS A 59 -4.78 1.66 2.43
C CYS A 59 -5.77 2.69 1.91
N ASP A 60 -5.56 3.20 0.69
CA ASP A 60 -6.49 4.15 0.07
C ASP A 60 -7.64 3.43 -0.63
N TYR A 61 -7.33 2.46 -1.51
CA TYR A 61 -8.29 1.79 -2.39
C TYR A 61 -8.28 0.27 -2.22
N GLY A 62 -7.14 -0.30 -1.88
CA GLY A 62 -6.91 -1.74 -1.76
C GLY A 62 -6.77 -2.47 -3.09
N PHE A 63 -7.60 -2.18 -4.09
CA PHE A 63 -7.60 -2.92 -5.37
C PHE A 63 -6.30 -2.76 -6.19
N ASN A 64 -5.43 -1.81 -5.85
CA ASN A 64 -4.12 -1.63 -6.48
C ASN A 64 -2.99 -2.36 -5.72
N ILE A 65 -3.31 -3.14 -4.69
CA ILE A 65 -2.35 -3.92 -3.92
C ILE A 65 -2.30 -5.34 -4.46
N TYR A 66 -1.09 -5.79 -4.83
CA TYR A 66 -0.83 -7.11 -5.38
C TYR A 66 0.27 -7.79 -4.56
N LEU A 67 -0.10 -8.85 -3.85
CA LEU A 67 0.78 -9.58 -2.93
C LEU A 67 1.07 -11.00 -3.43
N GLY A 68 2.33 -11.40 -3.35
CA GLY A 68 2.80 -12.76 -3.60
C GLY A 68 2.44 -13.75 -2.48
N ASP A 69 3.02 -14.94 -2.56
CA ASP A 69 2.87 -16.00 -1.56
C ASP A 69 3.72 -15.72 -0.30
N ASN A 70 3.28 -16.20 0.86
CA ASN A 70 4.00 -16.10 2.15
C ASN A 70 4.33 -14.65 2.53
N PHE A 71 3.39 -13.73 2.31
CA PHE A 71 3.54 -12.32 2.66
C PHE A 71 3.14 -12.07 4.12
N GLU A 72 4.00 -11.35 4.84
CA GLU A 72 3.69 -10.85 6.18
C GLU A 72 3.82 -9.34 6.28
N ALA A 73 2.81 -8.67 6.85
CA ALA A 73 2.91 -7.30 7.32
C ALA A 73 2.52 -7.16 8.79
N ASN A 74 3.42 -6.54 9.54
CA ASN A 74 3.25 -6.30 10.96
C ASN A 74 2.39 -5.04 11.22
N TYR A 75 2.12 -4.75 12.50
CA TYR A 75 1.17 -3.72 12.94
C TYR A 75 1.41 -2.34 12.31
N ASP A 76 0.33 -1.58 12.15
CA ASP A 76 0.33 -0.19 11.68
C ASP A 76 0.96 -0.01 10.27
N CYS A 77 0.94 -1.04 9.42
CA CYS A 77 1.40 -0.92 8.03
C CYS A 77 0.44 -0.04 7.21
N ILE A 78 0.99 0.90 6.42
CA ILE A 78 0.23 1.85 5.60
C ILE A 78 0.65 1.72 4.14
N MET A 79 -0.31 1.47 3.25
CA MET A 79 -0.09 1.34 1.80
C MET A 79 -0.98 2.33 1.03
N LEU A 80 -0.44 3.47 0.61
CA LEU A 80 -1.18 4.44 -0.20
C LEU A 80 -1.13 4.03 -1.67
N ASP A 81 -2.16 3.32 -2.13
CA ASP A 81 -2.22 2.59 -3.39
C ASP A 81 -2.98 3.34 -4.50
N VAL A 82 -2.67 4.63 -4.66
CA VAL A 82 -3.09 5.44 -5.83
C VAL A 82 -2.61 4.83 -7.17
N CYS A 83 -1.46 4.16 -7.17
CA CYS A 83 -0.99 3.33 -8.28
C CYS A 83 -0.65 1.94 -7.77
N PRO A 84 -0.39 0.97 -8.67
CA PRO A 84 -0.07 -0.38 -8.26
C PRO A 84 1.10 -0.47 -7.26
N ILE A 85 0.86 -1.18 -6.16
CA ILE A 85 1.89 -1.69 -5.25
C ILE A 85 2.00 -3.18 -5.51
N THR A 86 3.12 -3.62 -6.08
CA THR A 86 3.38 -5.04 -6.34
C THR A 86 4.49 -5.54 -5.43
N ILE A 87 4.20 -6.58 -4.64
CA ILE A 87 5.14 -7.20 -3.72
C ILE A 87 5.26 -8.69 -4.04
N GLY A 88 6.48 -9.17 -4.23
CA GLY A 88 6.78 -10.57 -4.50
C GLY A 88 6.58 -11.49 -3.30
N ASP A 89 7.01 -12.74 -3.48
CA ASP A 89 6.84 -13.79 -2.49
C ASP A 89 7.83 -13.67 -1.33
N ASN A 90 7.48 -14.27 -0.19
CA ASN A 90 8.31 -14.38 1.01
C ASN A 90 8.78 -13.03 1.58
N CYS A 91 7.96 -11.99 1.41
CA CYS A 91 8.30 -10.66 1.90
C CYS A 91 7.83 -10.47 3.35
N LEU A 92 8.70 -9.84 4.15
CA LEU A 92 8.45 -9.51 5.55
C LEU A 92 8.44 -8.00 5.72
N ILE A 93 7.32 -7.44 6.14
CA ILE A 93 7.13 -6.01 6.35
C ILE A 93 7.04 -5.73 7.85
N GLY A 94 8.02 -5.01 8.39
CA GLY A 94 8.07 -4.62 9.79
C GLY A 94 6.95 -3.67 10.20
N PRO A 95 6.79 -3.41 11.51
CA PRO A 95 5.72 -2.56 12.00
C PRO A 95 5.91 -1.12 11.54
N ARG A 96 4.81 -0.40 11.29
CA ARG A 96 4.80 1.01 10.87
C ARG A 96 5.59 1.30 9.60
N VAL A 97 5.73 0.30 8.73
CA VAL A 97 6.24 0.54 7.38
C VAL A 97 5.16 1.23 6.56
N CYS A 98 5.59 2.22 5.80
CA CYS A 98 4.77 3.01 4.91
C CYS A 98 5.22 2.81 3.47
N ILE A 99 4.30 2.42 2.59
CA ILE A 99 4.56 2.25 1.16
C ILE A 99 3.64 3.20 0.40
N TYR A 100 4.22 4.14 -0.33
CA TYR A 100 3.49 5.21 -0.98
C TYR A 100 3.63 5.14 -2.49
N THR A 101 2.51 5.20 -3.18
CA THR A 101 2.48 5.48 -4.61
C THR A 101 1.95 6.86 -4.91
N ALA A 102 1.17 7.45 -4.00
CA ALA A 102 0.64 8.81 -4.10
C ALA A 102 1.72 9.88 -3.89
N ALA A 103 1.64 10.98 -4.63
CA ALA A 103 2.43 12.19 -4.43
C ALA A 103 1.66 13.45 -4.85
N HIS A 104 2.16 14.59 -4.38
CA HIS A 104 1.71 15.91 -4.83
C HIS A 104 2.80 16.59 -5.65
N PRO A 105 2.42 17.49 -6.57
CA PRO A 105 3.34 18.40 -7.23
C PRO A 105 4.22 19.17 -6.23
N VAL A 106 5.48 19.41 -6.58
CA VAL A 106 6.37 20.23 -5.75
C VAL A 106 6.05 21.71 -5.93
N GLU A 107 5.73 22.10 -7.16
CA GLU A 107 5.28 23.43 -7.54
C GLU A 107 4.04 23.82 -6.74
N THR A 108 4.15 24.91 -5.97
CA THR A 108 3.11 25.29 -5.00
C THR A 108 1.80 25.64 -5.69
N GLU A 109 1.84 26.40 -6.79
CA GLU A 109 0.63 26.78 -7.54
C GLU A 109 -0.15 25.56 -8.00
N LEU A 110 0.55 24.54 -8.51
CA LEU A 110 -0.07 23.30 -8.96
C LEU A 110 -0.55 22.46 -7.78
N ARG A 111 0.22 22.33 -6.70
CA ARG A 111 -0.20 21.58 -5.50
C ARG A 111 -1.44 22.18 -4.84
N LEU A 112 -1.60 23.49 -4.87
CA LEU A 112 -2.77 24.18 -4.32
C LEU A 112 -4.05 23.95 -5.13
N THR A 113 -3.96 23.40 -6.34
CA THR A 113 -5.15 22.96 -7.10
C THR A 113 -5.82 21.72 -6.48
N GLY A 114 -5.14 21.02 -5.56
CA GLY A 114 -5.59 19.75 -5.02
C GLY A 114 -5.33 18.55 -5.93
N LEU A 115 -4.73 18.76 -7.10
CA LEU A 115 -4.34 17.67 -8.00
C LEU A 115 -3.20 16.84 -7.41
N GLU A 116 -3.28 15.54 -7.65
CA GLU A 116 -2.32 14.53 -7.21
C GLU A 116 -1.80 13.74 -8.41
N PHE A 117 -0.71 13.01 -8.22
CA PHE A 117 -0.27 11.99 -9.16
C PHE A 117 0.22 10.75 -8.42
N GLY A 118 0.33 9.65 -9.15
CA GLY A 118 0.85 8.39 -8.60
C GLY A 118 2.04 7.86 -9.38
N LYS A 119 2.91 7.10 -8.71
CA LYS A 119 3.94 6.28 -9.35
C LYS A 119 3.94 4.89 -8.70
N PRO A 120 3.89 3.80 -9.49
CA PRO A 120 3.81 2.45 -8.95
C PRO A 120 5.07 2.10 -8.14
N VAL A 121 4.89 1.27 -7.11
CA VAL A 121 6.00 0.70 -6.32
C VAL A 121 6.11 -0.79 -6.61
N LYS A 122 7.32 -1.27 -6.82
CA LYS A 122 7.62 -2.68 -7.07
C LYS A 122 8.62 -3.19 -6.05
N ILE A 123 8.28 -4.29 -5.39
CA ILE A 123 9.12 -4.95 -4.41
C ILE A 123 9.29 -6.40 -4.86
N GLY A 124 10.53 -6.82 -5.02
CA GLY A 124 10.90 -8.17 -5.46
C GLY A 124 10.56 -9.25 -4.43
N HIS A 125 11.17 -10.41 -4.59
CA HIS A 125 10.99 -11.57 -3.72
C HIS A 125 11.99 -11.56 -2.54
N ASN A 126 11.62 -12.21 -1.44
CA ASN A 126 12.49 -12.43 -0.26
C ASN A 126 12.99 -11.12 0.36
N VAL A 127 12.20 -10.04 0.27
CA VAL A 127 12.57 -8.72 0.80
C VAL A 127 12.16 -8.63 2.27
N TRP A 128 13.04 -8.07 3.09
CA TRP A 128 12.70 -7.66 4.46
C TRP A 128 12.80 -6.15 4.61
N ILE A 129 11.68 -5.52 5.00
CA ILE A 129 11.62 -4.09 5.30
C ILE A 129 11.53 -3.89 6.80
N GLY A 130 12.57 -3.31 7.38
CA GLY A 130 12.62 -2.97 8.79
C GLY A 130 11.55 -1.96 9.18
N GLY A 131 11.09 -2.03 10.43
CA GLY A 131 10.00 -1.17 10.93
C GLY A 131 10.28 0.32 10.81
N ASN A 132 9.21 1.12 10.79
CA ASN A 132 9.25 2.58 10.64
C ASN A 132 9.90 3.09 9.34
N SER A 133 10.09 2.25 8.33
CA SER A 133 10.65 2.66 7.03
C SER A 133 9.58 3.23 6.11
N VAL A 134 9.99 4.10 5.18
CA VAL A 134 9.14 4.71 4.16
C VAL A 134 9.68 4.37 2.77
N ILE A 135 8.82 3.80 1.92
CA ILE A 135 9.09 3.53 0.51
C ILE A 135 8.31 4.54 -0.33
N ASN A 136 9.03 5.40 -1.07
CA ASN A 136 8.43 6.50 -1.82
C ASN A 136 7.90 6.09 -3.21
N PRO A 137 7.08 6.95 -3.84
CA PRO A 137 6.49 6.69 -5.15
C PRO A 137 7.51 6.41 -6.24
N GLY A 138 7.30 5.33 -7.01
CA GLY A 138 8.16 4.95 -8.13
C GLY A 138 9.34 4.06 -7.76
N VAL A 139 9.55 3.76 -6.48
CA VAL A 139 10.67 2.91 -6.04
C VAL A 139 10.50 1.48 -6.54
N THR A 140 11.61 0.91 -7.00
CA THR A 140 11.74 -0.52 -7.30
C THR A 140 12.81 -1.13 -6.38
N ILE A 141 12.42 -2.11 -5.57
CA ILE A 141 13.30 -2.90 -4.71
C ILE A 141 13.53 -4.25 -5.38
N GLY A 142 14.80 -4.64 -5.56
CA GLY A 142 15.16 -5.94 -6.12
C GLY A 142 15.00 -7.08 -5.13
N ASP A 143 15.19 -8.31 -5.62
CA ASP A 143 15.08 -9.52 -4.81
C ASP A 143 16.17 -9.60 -3.72
N ASN A 144 15.83 -10.25 -2.60
CA ASN A 144 16.74 -10.54 -1.47
C ASN A 144 17.31 -9.30 -0.77
N VAL A 145 16.68 -8.13 -0.95
CA VAL A 145 17.09 -6.88 -0.32
C VAL A 145 16.59 -6.82 1.12
N VAL A 146 17.42 -6.25 2.00
CA VAL A 146 17.03 -5.85 3.36
C VAL A 146 17.08 -4.34 3.46
N ILE A 147 15.97 -3.74 3.89
CA ILE A 147 15.87 -2.30 4.20
C ILE A 147 15.95 -2.16 5.72
N ALA A 148 16.91 -1.37 6.20
CA ALA A 148 17.07 -1.09 7.62
C ALA A 148 15.86 -0.32 8.18
N SER A 149 15.56 -0.47 9.46
CA SER A 149 14.49 0.27 10.12
C SER A 149 14.71 1.79 10.05
N GLY A 150 13.63 2.53 9.90
CA GLY A 150 13.65 4.00 9.80
C GLY A 150 14.22 4.53 8.49
N ALA A 151 14.50 3.68 7.49
CA ALA A 151 14.99 4.12 6.21
C ALA A 151 13.93 4.89 5.42
N VAL A 152 14.35 5.90 4.68
CA VAL A 152 13.53 6.57 3.66
C VAL A 152 14.14 6.24 2.30
N VAL A 153 13.44 5.42 1.52
CA VAL A 153 13.89 4.96 0.20
C VAL A 153 13.23 5.85 -0.85
N VAL A 154 14.02 6.48 -1.71
CA VAL A 154 13.61 7.47 -2.75
C VAL A 154 14.19 7.12 -4.10
#